data_AF-X0YYE9-F1
#
_entry.id   AF-X0YYE9-F1
#
_cell.length_a   1.000
_cell.length_b   1.000
_cell.length_c   1.000
_cell.angle_alpha   90.00
_cell.angle_beta   90.00
_cell.angle_gamma   90.00
#
_symmetry.space_group_name_H-M   'P 1'
#
loop_
_entity.id
_entity.type
_entity.pdbx_description
1 polymer ?
#
loop_
_entity_poly.entity_id
_entity_poly.type
_entity_poly.pdbx_seq_one_letter_code
_entity_poly.pdbx_strand_id
1 'polypeptide(L)'
;GNKIDVALIERALQRKALRYDRAGEEHYNLISALHKSVRNSDPDATLYWLARMIESGEDPRFLARRLIRMASEDVGLADPRGLDVAITAQKAVESIGLPECDLALAQAAVYLAMAPKSNALYVGVGEAKKDVMQRLDEPVPFHLRNAPTKMMAELGYGKGYKYAHDFDIGVAGMDCLPPSLKGRRYYRPKAFGFEVKLAERLKRIEEAKEKDLSRQDAENAESKNQ
;
A
#
# COMPACT_ATOMS: atom_id res chain seq x y z
N GLY A 1 16.98 42.96 3.29
CA GLY A 1 15.51 42.90 3.28
C GLY A 1 15.03 43.27 1.90
N ASN A 2 14.31 42.39 1.22
CA ASN A 2 13.79 42.68 -0.12
C ASN A 2 12.78 43.82 -0.01
N LYS A 3 13.01 44.92 -0.74
CA LYS A 3 12.06 46.03 -0.85
C LYS A 3 10.83 45.53 -1.59
N ILE A 4 9.66 45.70 -0.99
CA ILE A 4 8.38 45.48 -1.66
C ILE A 4 8.11 46.73 -2.51
N ASP A 5 8.13 46.59 -3.82
CA ASP A 5 7.82 47.65 -4.78
C ASP A 5 6.47 47.43 -5.46
N VAL A 6 5.96 48.48 -6.12
CA VAL A 6 4.65 48.47 -6.78
C VAL A 6 4.62 47.41 -7.89
N ALA A 7 5.73 47.19 -8.60
CA ALA A 7 5.83 46.17 -9.63
C ALA A 7 5.77 44.73 -9.09
N LEU A 8 6.23 44.49 -7.85
CA LEU A 8 6.08 43.21 -7.16
C LEU A 8 4.64 43.00 -6.70
N ILE A 9 3.99 44.06 -6.20
CA ILE A 9 2.57 44.03 -5.82
C ILE A 9 1.68 43.81 -7.06
N GLU A 10 1.94 44.52 -8.16
CA GLU A 10 1.21 44.36 -9.42
C GLU A 10 1.41 42.97 -10.01
N ARG A 11 2.62 42.39 -9.97
CA ARG A 11 2.85 40.99 -10.39
C ARG A 11 2.12 39.99 -9.49
N ALA A 12 2.06 40.24 -8.18
CA ALA A 12 1.30 39.41 -7.25
C ALA A 12 -0.22 39.51 -7.49
N LEU A 13 -0.72 40.69 -7.86
CA LEU A 13 -2.13 40.93 -8.19
C LEU A 13 -2.51 40.46 -9.61
N GLN A 14 -1.56 40.45 -10.55
CA GLN A 14 -1.72 39.95 -11.92
C GLN A 14 -1.61 38.43 -12.04
N ARG A 15 -1.05 37.74 -11.04
CA ARG A 15 -1.27 36.29 -10.92
C ARG A 15 -2.76 36.12 -10.89
N LYS A 16 -3.32 35.56 -11.98
CA LYS A 16 -4.72 35.13 -12.07
C LYS A 16 -5.05 34.62 -10.69
N ALA A 17 -6.04 35.24 -10.03
CA ALA A 17 -6.64 34.67 -8.85
C ALA A 17 -7.23 33.33 -9.33
N LEU A 18 -6.39 32.31 -9.37
CA LEU A 18 -6.76 30.92 -9.52
C LEU A 18 -7.73 30.77 -8.36
N ARG A 19 -9.02 30.68 -8.68
CA ARG A 19 -10.11 30.60 -7.72
C ARG A 19 -9.87 29.33 -6.93
N TYR A 20 -9.06 29.45 -5.90
CA TYR A 20 -8.64 28.35 -5.10
C TYR A 20 -9.19 28.59 -3.72
N ASP A 21 -10.40 28.08 -3.56
CA ASP A 21 -11.01 27.92 -2.27
C ASP A 21 -10.64 26.52 -1.78
N ARG A 22 -9.84 26.44 -0.70
CA ARG A 22 -9.48 25.17 -0.05
C ARG A 22 -10.69 24.41 0.49
N ALA A 23 -11.79 25.12 0.79
CA ALA A 23 -13.07 24.53 1.19
C ALA A 23 -14.01 24.34 -0.01
N GLY A 24 -13.60 24.80 -1.19
CA GLY A 24 -14.42 24.82 -2.39
C GLY A 24 -14.28 23.57 -3.25
N GLU A 25 -15.23 23.43 -4.17
CA GLU A 25 -15.29 22.35 -5.16
C GLU A 25 -13.99 22.21 -5.97
N GLU A 26 -13.35 23.33 -6.30
CA GLU A 26 -12.17 23.36 -7.16
C GLU A 26 -10.95 22.67 -6.51
N HIS A 27 -10.77 22.76 -5.19
CA HIS A 27 -9.72 22.01 -4.48
C HIS A 27 -9.88 20.50 -4.73
N TYR A 28 -11.10 19.98 -4.56
CA TYR A 28 -11.41 18.57 -4.77
C TYR A 28 -11.28 18.15 -6.23
N ASN A 29 -11.69 19.01 -7.16
CA ASN A 29 -11.55 18.75 -8.60
C ASN A 29 -10.07 18.66 -9.01
N LEU A 30 -9.22 19.58 -8.55
CA LEU A 30 -7.79 19.58 -8.88
C LEU A 30 -7.06 18.37 -8.30
N ILE A 31 -7.27 18.03 -7.03
CA ILE A 31 -6.61 16.85 -6.44
C ILE A 31 -7.12 15.54 -7.04
N SER A 32 -8.41 15.50 -7.41
CA SER A 32 -9.03 14.37 -8.12
C SER A 32 -8.42 14.21 -9.52
N ALA A 33 -8.21 15.30 -10.24
CA ALA A 33 -7.57 15.31 -11.55
C ALA A 33 -6.11 14.85 -11.46
N LEU A 34 -5.32 15.41 -10.54
CA LEU A 34 -3.93 14.96 -10.28
C LEU A 34 -3.87 13.46 -10.00
N HIS A 35 -4.73 12.97 -9.10
CA HIS A 35 -4.76 11.56 -8.74
C HIS A 35 -5.11 10.66 -9.93
N LYS A 36 -6.10 11.06 -10.73
CA LYS A 36 -6.50 10.31 -11.93
C LYS A 36 -5.41 10.32 -13.00
N SER A 37 -4.70 11.43 -13.19
CA SER A 37 -3.57 11.52 -14.11
C SER A 37 -2.41 10.61 -13.70
N VAL A 38 -2.05 10.58 -12.42
CA VAL A 38 -1.03 9.64 -11.90
C VAL A 38 -1.49 8.19 -12.13
N ARG A 39 -2.74 7.87 -11.77
CA ARG A 39 -3.32 6.53 -11.96
C ARG A 39 -3.37 6.09 -13.42
N ASN A 40 -3.65 7.02 -14.33
CA ASN A 40 -3.74 6.78 -15.78
C ASN A 40 -2.38 6.80 -16.48
N SER A 41 -1.28 6.99 -15.73
CA SER A 41 0.08 7.06 -16.27
C SER A 41 0.29 8.21 -17.27
N ASP A 42 -0.29 9.37 -16.97
CA ASP A 42 -0.13 10.59 -17.77
C ASP A 42 0.81 11.57 -17.02
N PRO A 43 2.12 11.57 -17.32
CA PRO A 43 3.09 12.40 -16.61
C PRO A 43 2.90 13.90 -16.90
N ASP A 44 2.46 14.27 -18.10
CA ASP A 44 2.26 15.67 -18.50
C ASP A 44 1.07 16.28 -17.77
N ALA A 45 -0.07 15.57 -17.75
CA ALA A 45 -1.23 16.01 -16.99
C ALA A 45 -0.95 16.00 -15.48
N THR A 46 -0.16 15.03 -14.99
CA THR A 46 0.28 14.97 -13.60
C THR A 46 1.05 16.24 -13.21
N LEU A 47 2.04 16.64 -14.01
CA LEU A 47 2.79 17.88 -13.78
C LEU A 47 1.89 19.11 -13.83
N TYR A 48 0.99 19.18 -14.81
CA TYR A 48 0.08 20.32 -14.96
C TYR A 48 -0.84 20.48 -13.75
N TRP A 49 -1.50 19.41 -13.28
CA TRP A 49 -2.39 19.49 -12.13
C TRP A 49 -1.64 19.77 -10.83
N LEU A 50 -0.45 19.19 -10.66
CA LEU A 50 0.40 19.48 -9.51
C LEU A 50 0.82 20.95 -9.47
N ALA A 51 1.33 21.48 -10.59
CA ALA A 51 1.72 22.87 -10.71
C ALA A 51 0.53 23.82 -10.48
N ARG A 52 -0.63 23.51 -11.06
CA ARG A 52 -1.89 24.25 -10.81
C ARG A 52 -2.20 24.32 -9.32
N MET A 53 -2.07 23.23 -8.58
CA MET A 53 -2.34 23.22 -7.14
C MET A 53 -1.30 24.03 -6.35
N ILE A 54 0.00 23.89 -6.66
CA ILE A 54 1.08 24.64 -6.01
C ILE A 54 0.91 26.14 -6.23
N GLU A 55 0.74 26.57 -7.48
CA GLU A 55 0.55 27.99 -7.83
C GLU A 55 -0.77 28.57 -7.28
N SER A 56 -1.75 27.71 -7.03
CA SER A 56 -2.99 28.09 -6.35
C SER A 56 -2.85 28.22 -4.83
N GLY A 57 -1.67 27.91 -4.26
CA GLY A 57 -1.40 28.01 -2.83
C GLY A 57 -1.85 26.79 -2.02
N GLU A 58 -1.91 25.60 -2.61
CA GLU A 58 -2.08 24.35 -1.86
C GLU A 58 -0.95 24.13 -0.84
N ASP A 59 -1.26 23.50 0.30
CA ASP A 59 -0.21 23.09 1.23
C ASP A 59 0.63 21.95 0.62
N PRO A 60 1.96 22.11 0.42
CA PRO A 60 2.79 21.04 -0.15
C PRO A 60 2.78 19.77 0.71
N ARG A 61 2.48 19.86 2.01
CA ARG A 61 2.29 18.66 2.86
C ARG A 61 1.03 17.90 2.49
N PHE A 62 -0.04 18.57 2.06
CA PHE A 62 -1.23 17.91 1.54
C PHE A 62 -0.90 17.12 0.27
N LEU A 63 -0.19 17.74 -0.67
CA LEU A 63 0.24 17.08 -1.90
C LEU A 63 1.13 15.86 -1.60
N ALA A 64 2.10 15.98 -0.71
CA ALA A 64 2.94 14.87 -0.28
C ALA A 64 2.13 13.69 0.30
N ARG A 65 1.15 13.96 1.19
CA ARG A 65 0.24 12.92 1.71
C ARG A 65 -0.55 12.23 0.60
N ARG A 66 -0.96 12.98 -0.42
CA ARG A 66 -1.71 12.43 -1.57
C ARG A 66 -0.83 11.58 -2.47
N LEU A 67 0.44 11.95 -2.69
CA LEU A 67 1.40 11.12 -3.43
C LEU A 67 1.70 9.81 -2.68
N ILE A 68 1.87 9.85 -1.35
CA ILE A 68 2.02 8.63 -0.52
C ILE A 68 0.81 7.72 -0.67
N ARG A 69 -0.40 8.30 -0.70
CA ARG A 69 -1.63 7.53 -0.93
C ARG A 69 -1.63 6.87 -2.31
N MET A 70 -1.30 7.60 -3.37
CA MET A 70 -1.23 7.07 -4.75
C MET A 70 -0.17 5.97 -4.87
N ALA A 71 0.99 6.13 -4.22
CA ALA A 71 2.04 5.13 -4.20
C ALA A 71 1.57 3.77 -3.65
N SER A 72 0.73 3.78 -2.60
CA SER A 72 0.21 2.53 -2.02
C SER A 72 -1.06 2.01 -2.70
N GLU A 73 -1.90 2.90 -3.24
CA GLU A 73 -3.21 2.57 -3.82
C GLU A 73 -3.12 2.15 -5.30
N ASP A 74 -2.35 2.90 -6.09
CA ASP A 74 -2.34 2.80 -7.55
C ASP A 74 -1.09 2.13 -8.11
N VAL A 75 0.04 2.25 -7.42
CA VAL A 75 1.31 1.58 -7.78
C VAL A 75 1.47 0.28 -6.98
N GLY A 76 1.33 0.36 -5.66
CA GLY A 76 1.33 -0.79 -4.76
C GLY A 76 2.61 -1.63 -4.89
N LEU A 77 2.45 -2.95 -4.95
CA LEU A 77 3.58 -3.88 -5.08
C LEU A 77 4.07 -4.04 -6.53
N ALA A 78 3.47 -3.34 -7.50
CA ALA A 78 3.97 -3.37 -8.88
C ALA A 78 5.27 -2.56 -9.01
N ASP A 79 5.48 -1.55 -8.16
CA ASP A 79 6.80 -1.00 -7.88
C ASP A 79 6.89 -0.53 -6.41
N PRO A 80 7.39 -1.40 -5.50
CA PRO A 80 7.43 -1.11 -4.07
C PRO A 80 8.21 0.17 -3.69
N ARG A 81 9.15 0.61 -4.54
CA ARG A 81 9.96 1.82 -4.28
C ARG A 81 9.14 3.11 -4.36
N GLY A 82 7.96 3.08 -4.99
CA GLY A 82 7.11 4.26 -5.13
C GLY A 82 6.75 4.89 -3.77
N LEU A 83 6.59 4.08 -2.73
CA LEU A 83 6.31 4.58 -1.38
C LEU A 83 7.51 5.34 -0.80
N ASP A 84 8.72 4.80 -0.95
CA ASP A 84 9.95 5.44 -0.48
C ASP A 84 10.24 6.76 -1.21
N VAL A 85 9.97 6.80 -2.52
CA VAL A 85 10.07 8.02 -3.34
C VAL A 85 9.10 9.08 -2.82
N ALA A 86 7.84 8.73 -2.55
CA ALA A 86 6.85 9.67 -2.03
C ALA A 86 7.18 10.16 -0.60
N ILE A 87 7.67 9.27 0.28
CA ILE A 87 8.12 9.64 1.63
C ILE A 87 9.35 10.55 1.57
N THR A 88 10.28 10.30 0.64
CA THR A 88 11.46 11.15 0.47
C THR A 88 11.08 12.53 -0.03
N ALA A 89 10.12 12.64 -0.95
CA ALA A 89 9.55 13.92 -1.36
C ALA A 89 8.85 14.64 -0.19
N GLN A 90 8.13 13.92 0.67
CA GLN A 90 7.57 14.50 1.89
C GLN A 90 8.66 15.08 2.80
N LYS A 91 9.75 14.35 3.02
CA LYS A 91 10.89 14.84 3.80
C LYS A 91 11.50 16.09 3.19
N ALA A 92 11.59 16.18 1.87
CA ALA A 92 12.02 17.40 1.19
C ALA A 92 11.06 18.56 1.48
N VAL A 93 9.74 18.35 1.37
CA VAL A 93 8.73 19.37 1.75
C VAL A 93 8.94 19.86 3.18
N GLU A 94 9.22 18.97 4.12
CA GLU A 94 9.43 19.31 5.53
C GLU A 94 10.77 20.03 5.77
N SER A 95 11.80 19.71 4.97
CA SER A 95 13.16 20.19 5.18
C SER A 95 13.45 21.53 4.50
N ILE A 96 12.97 21.73 3.27
CA ILE A 96 13.30 22.92 2.46
C ILE A 96 12.09 23.80 2.14
N GLY A 97 10.87 23.26 2.17
CA GLY A 97 9.64 24.02 1.91
C GLY A 97 9.55 24.59 0.48
N LEU A 98 8.49 25.36 0.21
CA LEU A 98 8.33 26.07 -1.06
C LEU A 98 9.16 27.37 -1.09
N PRO A 99 9.68 27.79 -2.27
CA PRO A 99 9.45 27.18 -3.59
C PRO A 99 10.28 25.91 -3.86
N GLU A 100 11.39 25.67 -3.20
CA GLU A 100 12.40 24.67 -3.59
C GLU A 100 11.92 23.21 -3.55
N CYS A 101 10.92 22.88 -2.72
CA CYS A 101 10.38 21.52 -2.63
C CYS A 101 9.43 21.13 -3.78
N ASP A 102 9.03 22.07 -4.64
CA ASP A 102 8.10 21.81 -5.75
C ASP A 102 8.64 20.73 -6.70
N LEU A 103 9.93 20.75 -6.98
CA LEU A 103 10.60 19.82 -7.88
C LEU A 103 10.70 18.43 -7.27
N ALA A 104 10.84 18.33 -5.94
CA ALA A 104 10.79 17.05 -5.24
C ALA A 104 9.39 16.41 -5.33
N LEU A 105 8.33 17.21 -5.20
CA LEU A 105 6.95 16.75 -5.41
C LEU A 105 6.72 16.34 -6.88
N ALA A 106 7.22 17.13 -7.84
CA ALA A 106 7.10 16.84 -9.26
C ALA A 106 7.83 15.55 -9.64
N GLN A 107 9.05 15.35 -9.14
CA GLN A 107 9.84 14.14 -9.35
C GLN A 107 9.09 12.90 -8.83
N ALA A 108 8.53 12.97 -7.63
CA ALA A 108 7.75 11.85 -7.08
C ALA A 108 6.45 11.61 -7.87
N ALA A 109 5.73 12.66 -8.25
CA ALA A 109 4.48 12.53 -9.01
C ALA A 109 4.72 11.88 -10.38
N VAL A 110 5.75 12.32 -11.12
CA VAL A 110 6.13 11.72 -12.40
C VAL A 110 6.62 10.29 -12.24
N TYR A 111 7.42 10.00 -11.20
CA TYR A 111 7.81 8.62 -10.89
C TYR A 111 6.58 7.71 -10.75
N LEU A 112 5.60 8.12 -9.95
CA LEU A 112 4.38 7.35 -9.73
C LEU A 112 3.53 7.23 -11.00
N ALA A 113 3.45 8.29 -11.81
CA ALA A 113 2.78 8.26 -13.10
C ALA A 113 3.44 7.25 -14.06
N MET A 114 4.77 7.15 -14.07
CA MET A 114 5.49 6.21 -14.93
C MET A 114 5.59 4.78 -14.38
N ALA A 115 5.35 4.58 -13.08
CA ALA A 115 5.44 3.27 -12.45
C ALA A 115 4.36 2.29 -12.96
N PRO A 116 4.64 0.98 -13.02
CA PRO A 116 3.62 -0.04 -13.22
C PRO A 116 2.49 0.09 -12.19
N LYS A 117 1.24 -0.10 -12.64
CA LYS A 117 0.05 0.11 -11.78
C LYS A 117 -0.46 -1.21 -11.21
N SER A 118 -0.77 -1.21 -9.91
CA SER A 118 -1.52 -2.28 -9.27
C SER A 118 -2.31 -1.77 -8.06
N ASN A 119 -3.61 -2.05 -8.07
CA ASN A 119 -4.50 -1.85 -6.94
C ASN A 119 -4.76 -3.15 -6.15
N ALA A 120 -3.94 -4.19 -6.33
CA ALA A 120 -4.16 -5.50 -5.70
C ALA A 120 -4.23 -5.41 -4.17
N LEU A 121 -3.37 -4.59 -3.55
CA LEU A 121 -3.42 -4.32 -2.11
C LEU A 121 -4.70 -3.60 -1.70
N TYR A 122 -5.11 -2.56 -2.45
CA TYR A 122 -6.31 -1.78 -2.16
C TYR A 122 -7.57 -2.67 -2.16
N VAL A 123 -7.70 -3.52 -3.18
CA VAL A 123 -8.80 -4.49 -3.28
C VAL A 123 -8.73 -5.52 -2.17
N GLY A 124 -7.56 -6.11 -1.92
CA GLY A 124 -7.39 -7.15 -0.89
C GLY A 124 -7.71 -6.65 0.52
N VAL A 125 -7.26 -5.45 0.88
CA VAL A 125 -7.61 -4.82 2.17
C VAL A 125 -9.11 -4.50 2.25
N GLY A 126 -9.72 -4.02 1.16
CA GLY A 126 -11.16 -3.78 1.11
C GLY A 126 -11.98 -5.04 1.34
N GLU A 127 -11.61 -6.14 0.70
CA GLU A 127 -12.24 -7.46 0.91
C GLU A 127 -12.05 -7.98 2.33
N ALA A 128 -10.84 -7.86 2.90
CA ALA A 128 -10.56 -8.29 4.27
C ALA A 128 -11.38 -7.47 5.29
N LYS A 129 -11.44 -6.15 5.12
CA LYS A 129 -12.27 -5.27 5.98
C LYS A 129 -13.75 -5.64 5.90
N LYS A 130 -14.25 -5.94 4.69
CA LYS A 130 -15.64 -6.38 4.51
C LYS A 130 -15.90 -7.68 5.27
N ASP A 131 -15.00 -8.64 5.16
CA ASP A 131 -15.14 -9.92 5.84
C ASP A 131 -15.10 -9.77 7.38
N VAL A 132 -14.21 -8.93 7.91
CA VAL A 132 -14.16 -8.59 9.35
C VAL A 132 -15.47 -7.96 9.84
N MET A 133 -16.10 -7.10 9.03
CA MET A 133 -17.33 -6.41 9.43
C MET A 133 -18.60 -7.26 9.27
N GLN A 134 -18.57 -8.30 8.44
CA GLN A 134 -19.78 -9.03 8.02
C GLN A 134 -19.81 -10.50 8.45
N ARG A 135 -18.68 -11.07 8.89
CA ARG A 135 -18.62 -12.47 9.33
C ARG A 135 -18.53 -12.58 10.85
N LEU A 136 -18.72 -13.80 11.34
CA LEU A 136 -18.52 -14.13 12.74
C LEU A 136 -17.08 -13.79 13.15
N ASP A 137 -16.94 -13.15 14.31
CA ASP A 137 -15.64 -12.90 14.93
C ASP A 137 -15.09 -14.22 15.51
N GLU A 138 -14.47 -15.01 14.65
CA GLU A 138 -13.80 -16.25 15.05
C GLU A 138 -12.48 -15.95 15.75
N PRO A 139 -12.20 -16.63 16.88
CA PRO A 139 -10.97 -16.41 17.59
C PRO A 139 -9.79 -16.92 16.76
N VAL A 140 -8.60 -16.36 17.02
CA VAL A 140 -7.34 -16.80 16.42
C VAL A 140 -7.18 -18.32 16.56
N PRO A 141 -6.80 -19.07 15.50
CA PRO A 141 -6.53 -20.50 15.59
C PRO A 141 -5.53 -20.84 16.71
N PHE A 142 -5.78 -21.92 17.47
CA PHE A 142 -4.99 -22.26 18.67
C PHE A 142 -3.49 -22.37 18.41
N HIS A 143 -3.08 -22.96 17.28
CA HIS A 143 -1.68 -23.10 16.89
C HIS A 143 -0.98 -21.76 16.57
N LEU A 144 -1.71 -20.67 16.40
CA LEU A 144 -1.15 -19.33 16.19
C LEU A 144 -1.17 -18.48 17.47
N ARG A 145 -1.83 -18.94 18.54
CA ARG A 145 -1.92 -18.19 19.79
C ARG A 145 -0.61 -18.29 20.56
N ASN A 146 -0.23 -17.19 21.20
CA ASN A 146 0.88 -17.20 22.14
C ASN A 146 0.51 -17.96 23.43
N ALA A 147 1.48 -18.68 24.01
CA ALA A 147 1.32 -19.45 25.25
C ALA A 147 2.32 -18.98 26.35
N PRO A 148 2.23 -17.73 26.82
CA PRO A 148 3.21 -17.17 27.75
C PRO A 148 3.13 -17.74 29.18
N THR A 149 2.02 -18.40 29.55
CA THR A 149 1.82 -18.99 30.88
C THR A 149 1.70 -20.51 30.80
N LYS A 150 2.03 -21.21 31.88
CA LYS A 150 1.88 -22.67 31.97
C LYS A 150 0.43 -23.11 31.73
N MET A 151 -0.53 -22.40 32.33
CA MET A 151 -1.96 -22.66 32.13
C MET A 151 -2.37 -22.53 30.65
N MET A 152 -1.85 -21.54 29.92
CA MET A 152 -2.14 -21.42 28.48
C MET A 152 -1.55 -22.56 27.67
N ALA A 153 -0.33 -23.00 27.97
CA ALA A 153 0.26 -24.17 27.31
C ALA A 153 -0.54 -25.46 27.58
N GLU A 154 -0.99 -25.64 28.83
CA GLU A 154 -1.86 -26.76 29.24
C GLU A 154 -3.22 -26.73 28.51
N LEU A 155 -3.76 -25.54 28.25
CA LEU A 155 -4.96 -25.33 27.45
C LEU A 155 -4.72 -25.48 25.93
N GLY A 156 -3.50 -25.86 25.50
CA GLY A 156 -3.17 -26.15 24.11
C GLY A 156 -2.88 -24.94 23.23
N TYR A 157 -2.61 -23.76 23.82
CA TYR A 157 -2.17 -22.59 23.06
C TYR A 157 -0.82 -22.89 22.39
N GLY A 158 -0.68 -22.57 21.10
CA GLY A 158 0.51 -22.85 20.32
C GLY A 158 0.70 -24.33 19.94
N LYS A 159 -0.16 -25.24 20.42
CA LYS A 159 -0.07 -26.67 20.06
C LYS A 159 -0.31 -26.85 18.56
N GLY A 160 0.61 -27.55 17.90
CA GLY A 160 0.58 -27.74 16.45
C GLY A 160 1.13 -26.57 15.63
N TYR A 161 1.71 -25.56 16.28
CA TYR A 161 2.46 -24.51 15.57
C TYR A 161 3.65 -25.11 14.82
N LYS A 162 3.88 -24.65 13.60
CA LYS A 162 5.03 -25.04 12.80
C LYS A 162 5.92 -23.84 12.57
N TYR A 163 7.16 -23.96 13.02
CA TYR A 163 8.14 -22.91 12.83
C TYR A 163 8.64 -22.93 11.39
N ALA A 164 8.23 -21.93 10.61
CA ALA A 164 8.41 -21.93 9.15
C ALA A 164 9.89 -22.03 8.72
N HIS A 165 10.83 -21.57 9.54
CA HIS A 165 12.27 -21.62 9.25
C HIS A 165 12.85 -23.04 9.24
N ASP A 166 12.16 -24.02 9.82
CA ASP A 166 12.60 -25.42 9.82
C ASP A 166 12.25 -26.13 8.49
N PHE A 167 11.58 -25.44 7.56
CA PHE A 167 11.15 -25.96 6.27
C PHE A 167 12.03 -25.41 5.15
N ASP A 168 12.26 -26.24 4.12
CA ASP A 168 13.20 -26.03 3.01
C ASP A 168 13.17 -24.61 2.38
N ILE A 169 11.98 -24.06 2.15
CA ILE A 169 11.82 -22.71 1.58
C ILE A 169 11.30 -21.66 2.58
N GLY A 170 11.39 -21.95 3.88
CA GLY A 170 10.86 -21.09 4.93
C GLY A 170 9.33 -21.05 4.97
N VAL A 171 8.65 -22.14 4.58
CA VAL A 171 7.18 -22.22 4.48
C VAL A 171 6.67 -23.54 5.06
N ALA A 172 5.88 -23.45 6.12
CA ALA A 172 5.15 -24.59 6.69
C ALA A 172 3.73 -24.68 6.11
N GLY A 173 3.25 -25.92 5.92
CA GLY A 173 1.86 -26.22 5.58
C GLY A 173 0.96 -26.05 6.80
N MET A 174 0.54 -24.82 7.07
CA MET A 174 -0.49 -24.54 8.08
C MET A 174 -1.43 -23.44 7.61
N ASP A 175 -2.70 -23.57 7.99
CA ASP A 175 -3.70 -22.54 7.79
C ASP A 175 -3.48 -21.43 8.82
N CYS A 176 -3.35 -20.18 8.35
CA CYS A 176 -3.22 -19.01 9.22
C CYS A 176 -4.52 -18.24 9.40
N LEU A 177 -5.49 -18.46 8.50
CA LEU A 177 -6.82 -17.90 8.60
C LEU A 177 -7.69 -18.79 9.50
N PRO A 178 -8.72 -18.22 10.15
CA PRO A 178 -9.76 -19.01 10.82
C PRO A 178 -10.39 -20.05 9.88
N PRO A 179 -10.93 -21.16 10.43
CA PRO A 179 -11.56 -22.21 9.63
C PRO A 179 -12.62 -21.72 8.64
N SER A 180 -13.45 -20.75 9.00
CA SER A 180 -14.47 -20.20 8.06
C SER A 180 -13.89 -19.43 6.87
N LEU A 181 -12.63 -18.99 6.97
CA LEU A 181 -11.91 -18.27 5.93
C LEU A 181 -10.91 -19.17 5.21
N LYS A 182 -10.97 -20.49 5.43
CA LYS A 182 -10.08 -21.44 4.74
C LYS A 182 -10.22 -21.29 3.22
N GLY A 183 -9.08 -21.19 2.54
CA GLY A 183 -9.00 -20.98 1.09
C GLY A 183 -9.30 -19.55 0.62
N ARG A 184 -9.67 -18.62 1.51
CA ARG A 184 -9.88 -17.22 1.14
C ARG A 184 -8.55 -16.59 0.71
N ARG A 185 -8.56 -15.94 -0.45
CA ARG A 185 -7.40 -15.26 -1.04
C ARG A 185 -7.69 -13.77 -1.16
N TYR A 186 -7.07 -12.94 -0.34
CA TYR A 186 -7.25 -11.48 -0.41
C TYR A 186 -6.26 -10.83 -1.38
N TYR A 187 -5.00 -11.27 -1.33
CA TYR A 187 -3.97 -10.75 -2.22
C TYR A 187 -3.96 -11.55 -3.52
N ARG A 188 -4.16 -10.84 -4.64
CA ARG A 188 -4.14 -11.40 -5.99
C ARG A 188 -3.22 -10.53 -6.86
N PRO A 189 -1.92 -10.86 -6.97
CA PRO A 189 -0.94 -10.04 -7.68
C PRO A 189 -1.34 -9.87 -9.16
N LYS A 190 -1.04 -8.70 -9.73
CA LYS A 190 -1.20 -8.42 -11.16
C LYS A 190 0.02 -8.90 -11.95
N ALA A 191 -0.13 -8.96 -13.28
CA ALA A 191 0.91 -9.42 -14.19
C ALA A 191 1.86 -8.30 -14.65
N PHE A 192 2.08 -7.27 -13.82
CA PHE A 192 2.88 -6.10 -14.17
C PHE A 192 3.91 -5.76 -13.09
N GLY A 193 5.04 -5.22 -13.52
CA GLY A 193 6.10 -4.77 -12.60
C GLY A 193 6.62 -5.88 -11.70
N PHE A 194 6.91 -5.53 -10.45
CA PHE A 194 7.46 -6.45 -9.45
C PHE A 194 6.45 -7.53 -9.00
N GLU A 195 5.15 -7.34 -9.21
CA GLU A 195 4.14 -8.34 -8.86
C GLU A 195 4.25 -9.63 -9.68
N VAL A 196 4.88 -9.60 -10.85
CA VAL A 196 5.19 -10.83 -11.61
C VAL A 196 6.03 -11.79 -10.77
N LYS A 197 7.09 -11.28 -10.13
CA LYS A 197 7.95 -12.07 -9.24
C LYS A 197 7.21 -12.52 -7.98
N LEU A 198 6.32 -11.68 -7.46
CA LEU A 198 5.49 -12.03 -6.30
C LEU A 198 4.47 -13.10 -6.62
N ALA A 199 3.89 -13.10 -7.82
CA ALA A 199 2.99 -14.16 -8.28
C ALA A 199 3.72 -15.51 -8.38
N GLU A 200 4.93 -15.53 -8.95
CA GLU A 200 5.78 -16.73 -8.98
C GLU A 200 6.13 -17.21 -7.58
N ARG A 201 6.52 -16.29 -6.69
CA ARG A 201 6.82 -16.62 -5.29
C ARG A 201 5.61 -17.20 -4.59
N LEU A 202 4.43 -16.59 -4.76
CA LEU A 202 3.18 -17.02 -4.16
C LEU A 202 2.79 -18.43 -4.63
N LYS A 203 2.97 -18.73 -5.92
CA LYS A 203 2.78 -20.09 -6.45
C LYS A 203 3.68 -21.12 -5.74
N ARG A 204 4.97 -20.80 -5.56
CA ARG A 204 5.91 -21.68 -4.82
C ARG A 204 5.53 -21.83 -3.34
N ILE A 205 4.97 -20.78 -2.71
CA ILE A 205 4.45 -20.88 -1.33
C ILE A 205 3.32 -21.90 -1.29
N GLU A 206 2.38 -21.83 -2.23
CA GLU A 206 1.20 -22.70 -2.26
C GLU A 206 1.57 -24.15 -2.53
N GLU A 207 2.42 -24.41 -3.52
CA GLU A 207 2.94 -25.75 -3.83
C GLU A 207 3.66 -26.37 -2.61
N ALA A 208 4.46 -25.57 -1.89
CA ALA A 208 5.15 -26.04 -0.69
C ALA A 208 4.18 -26.37 0.47
N LYS A 209 3.15 -25.52 0.66
CA LYS A 209 2.11 -25.77 1.68
C LYS A 209 1.33 -27.04 1.37
N GLU A 210 0.92 -27.23 0.12
CA GLU A 210 0.17 -28.42 -0.30
C GLU A 210 0.99 -29.70 -0.13
N LYS A 211 2.27 -29.67 -0.52
CA LYS A 211 3.20 -30.79 -0.33
C LYS A 211 3.38 -31.15 1.14
N ASP A 212 3.51 -30.17 2.02
CA ASP A 212 3.66 -30.40 3.45
C ASP A 212 2.38 -30.97 4.10
N LEU A 213 1.22 -30.41 3.74
CA LEU A 213 -0.07 -30.92 4.19
C LEU A 213 -0.31 -32.37 3.73
N SER A 214 0.01 -32.68 2.47
CA SER A 214 -0.12 -34.04 1.93
C SER A 214 0.76 -35.06 2.65
N ARG A 215 1.99 -34.67 3.04
CA ARG A 215 2.88 -35.53 3.82
C ARG A 215 2.31 -35.87 5.18
N GLN A 216 1.72 -34.88 5.87
CA GLN A 216 1.11 -35.10 7.18
C GLN A 216 -0.14 -35.96 7.11
N ASP A 217 -0.96 -35.79 6.08
CA ASP A 217 -2.15 -36.63 5.88
C ASP A 217 -1.75 -38.10 5.70
N ALA A 218 -0.63 -38.37 5.01
CA ALA A 218 -0.07 -39.71 4.88
C ALA A 218 0.46 -40.27 6.22
N GLU A 219 1.28 -39.51 6.95
CA GLU A 219 1.83 -39.91 8.26
C GLU A 219 0.71 -40.18 9.29
N ASN A 220 -0.34 -39.36 9.29
CA ASN A 220 -1.50 -39.52 10.16
C ASN A 220 -2.35 -40.74 9.78
N ALA A 221 -2.42 -41.10 8.49
CA ALA A 221 -3.15 -42.28 8.03
C ALA A 221 -2.41 -43.58 8.41
N GLU A 222 -1.07 -43.59 8.32
CA GLU A 222 -0.24 -44.72 8.75
C GLU A 222 -0.32 -44.93 10.27
N SER A 223 -0.30 -43.85 11.05
CA SER A 223 -0.39 -43.90 12.52
C SER A 223 -1.75 -44.36 13.05
N LYS A 224 -2.82 -44.29 12.24
CA LYS A 224 -4.16 -44.77 12.61
C LYS A 224 -4.41 -46.24 12.27
N ASN A 225 -3.54 -46.84 11.45
CA ASN A 225 -3.62 -48.25 11.03
C ASN A 225 -2.69 -49.17 11.85
N GLN A 226 -1.97 -48.63 12.84
CA GLN A 226 -1.19 -49.33 13.86
C GLN A 226 -1.92 -49.27 15.20
#